data_AF-A0A520PA47-F1
#
_entry.id   AF-A0A520PA47-F1
#
_cell.length_a   1.000
_cell.length_b   1.000
_cell.length_c   1.000
_cell.angle_alpha   90.00
_cell.angle_beta   90.00
_cell.angle_gamma   90.00
#
_symmetry.space_group_name_H-M   'P 1'
#
loop_
_entity.id
_entity.type
_entity.pdbx_description
1 polymer ?
#
loop_
_entity_poly.entity_id
_entity_poly.type
_entity_poly.pdbx_seq_one_letter_code
_entity_poly.pdbx_strand_id
1 'polypeptide(L)'
;MNKKKPVNSSALIFIILYFTAFTAGAQKISFDAEPLAAEEAFQLDHIVTSPSEAVIRWQIPQFYYLYKEKISFSSNDLIIEDVQFPTAQIKDDPFFGAIEVYHDVLEATLKLTPVNKNQKERILNITYQGCWEGGICYPLLKKSLTLSGL
;
A
#
# COMPACT_ATOMS: atom_id res chain seq x y z
N MET A 1 -57.93 -1.60 55.95
CA MET A 1 -57.28 -1.79 57.27
C MET A 1 -56.10 -2.73 57.03
N ASN A 2 -54.82 -2.49 57.30
CA ASN A 2 -54.05 -1.52 58.08
C ASN A 2 -52.71 -1.36 57.32
N LYS A 3 -52.32 -0.14 56.95
CA LYS A 3 -51.22 0.67 57.53
C LYS A 3 -49.91 0.63 56.71
N LYS A 4 -49.69 1.74 55.99
CA LYS A 4 -48.40 2.22 55.47
C LYS A 4 -47.37 2.40 56.60
N LYS A 5 -46.07 2.28 56.27
CA LYS A 5 -44.97 3.27 56.49
C LYS A 5 -43.58 2.69 56.06
N PRO A 6 -42.51 3.49 55.87
CA PRO A 6 -42.15 4.08 54.56
C PRO A 6 -40.62 3.95 54.19
N VAL A 7 -40.23 4.40 52.98
CA VAL A 7 -39.00 5.19 52.61
C VAL A 7 -37.63 4.60 53.06
N ASN A 8 -36.61 4.33 52.23
CA ASN A 8 -35.91 5.24 51.29
C ASN A 8 -34.80 4.52 50.48
N SER A 9 -34.54 5.04 49.28
CA SER A 9 -33.23 5.36 48.70
C SER A 9 -32.03 4.43 48.93
N SER A 10 -31.68 3.64 47.90
CA SER A 10 -30.27 3.46 47.55
C SER A 10 -30.15 2.98 46.10
N ALA A 11 -29.91 3.94 45.20
CA ALA A 11 -29.37 3.66 43.88
C ALA A 11 -27.95 3.13 44.08
N LEU A 12 -27.75 1.82 43.95
CA LEU A 12 -26.42 1.23 43.82
C LEU A 12 -26.24 0.68 42.41
N ILE A 13 -25.68 1.59 41.60
CA ILE A 13 -24.77 1.38 40.48
C ILE A 13 -24.13 -0.03 40.51
N PHE A 14 -24.54 -0.90 39.58
CA PHE A 14 -23.73 -2.02 39.11
C PHE A 14 -23.37 -1.74 37.65
N ILE A 15 -22.44 -0.81 37.45
CA ILE A 15 -21.67 -0.70 36.21
C ILE A 15 -20.75 -1.92 36.18
N ILE A 16 -21.16 -2.97 35.48
CA ILE A 16 -20.31 -4.10 35.18
C ILE A 16 -19.29 -3.62 34.14
N LEU A 17 -18.11 -3.23 34.64
CA LEU A 17 -16.89 -3.01 33.88
C LEU A 17 -16.47 -4.32 33.21
N TYR A 18 -16.98 -4.60 32.00
CA TYR A 18 -16.35 -5.55 31.09
C TYR A 18 -15.08 -4.90 30.51
N PHE A 19 -14.01 -4.91 31.30
CA PHE A 19 -12.68 -4.59 30.82
C PHE A 19 -12.16 -5.80 30.04
N THR A 20 -12.58 -5.95 28.78
CA THR A 20 -11.96 -6.92 27.88
C THR A 20 -10.53 -6.44 27.62
N ALA A 21 -9.57 -7.07 28.27
CA ALA A 21 -8.16 -6.85 28.03
C ALA A 21 -7.85 -7.22 26.58
N PHE A 22 -7.77 -6.21 25.71
CA PHE A 22 -7.24 -6.38 24.36
C PHE A 22 -5.73 -6.51 24.51
N THR A 23 -5.23 -7.73 24.60
CA THR A 23 -3.80 -7.99 24.58
C THR A 23 -3.27 -7.61 23.20
N ALA A 24 -2.65 -6.44 23.09
CA ALA A 24 -1.88 -6.07 21.91
C ALA A 24 -0.70 -7.03 21.77
N GLY A 25 -0.84 -8.04 20.93
CA GLY A 25 0.25 -8.92 20.56
C GLY A 25 1.24 -8.12 19.73
N ALA A 26 2.37 -7.74 20.32
CA ALA A 26 3.52 -7.25 19.55
C ALA A 26 4.04 -8.41 18.69
N GLN A 27 3.78 -8.37 17.39
CA GLN A 27 4.37 -9.32 16.45
C GLN A 27 5.89 -9.10 16.45
N LYS A 28 6.63 -10.03 17.06
CA LYS A 28 8.09 -10.07 16.91
C LYS A 28 8.40 -10.35 15.44
N ILE A 29 9.09 -9.42 14.79
CA ILE A 29 9.77 -9.68 13.52
C ILE A 29 10.80 -10.77 13.80
N SER A 30 10.57 -11.97 13.29
CA SER A 30 11.57 -13.03 13.34
C SER A 30 12.59 -12.74 12.25
N PHE A 31 13.77 -12.26 12.65
CA PHE A 31 14.88 -12.00 11.72
C PHE A 31 15.47 -13.27 11.08
N ASP A 32 14.97 -14.46 11.45
CA ASP A 32 15.27 -15.75 10.83
C ASP A 32 14.37 -16.10 9.63
N ALA A 33 13.43 -15.23 9.24
CA ALA A 33 12.62 -15.47 8.04
C ALA A 33 13.47 -15.26 6.78
N GLU A 34 13.31 -16.14 5.77
CA GLU A 34 13.92 -15.92 4.47
C GLU A 34 13.11 -14.87 3.67
N PRO A 35 13.77 -13.93 2.98
CA PRO A 35 13.08 -12.96 2.13
C PRO A 35 12.39 -13.68 0.96
N LEU A 36 11.21 -13.19 0.58
CA LEU A 36 10.50 -13.65 -0.61
C LEU A 36 11.29 -13.33 -1.89
N ALA A 37 10.96 -13.98 -3.00
CA ALA A 37 11.44 -13.52 -4.29
C ALA A 37 10.85 -12.12 -4.60
N ALA A 38 11.57 -11.30 -5.36
CA ALA A 38 11.15 -9.94 -5.69
C ALA A 38 9.76 -9.89 -6.36
N GLU A 39 9.51 -10.84 -7.27
CA GLU A 39 8.23 -10.99 -7.97
C GLU A 39 7.06 -11.31 -7.03
N GLU A 40 7.32 -12.04 -5.95
CA GLU A 40 6.31 -12.40 -4.96
C GLU A 40 6.06 -11.27 -3.96
N ALA A 41 7.14 -10.54 -3.60
CA ALA A 41 7.10 -9.39 -2.71
C ALA A 41 6.47 -8.14 -3.34
N PHE A 42 6.55 -7.99 -4.66
CA PHE A 42 6.06 -6.79 -5.36
C PHE A 42 5.21 -7.19 -6.56
N GLN A 43 4.02 -7.69 -6.26
CA GLN A 43 3.07 -8.13 -7.28
C GLN A 43 2.42 -6.92 -7.93
N LEU A 44 2.61 -6.82 -9.25
CA LEU A 44 2.21 -5.67 -10.05
C LEU A 44 0.99 -6.02 -10.90
N ASP A 45 0.00 -5.13 -10.89
CA ASP A 45 -1.19 -5.23 -11.74
C ASP A 45 -1.61 -3.84 -12.25
N HIS A 46 -2.58 -3.79 -13.15
CA HIS A 46 -3.12 -2.54 -13.67
C HIS A 46 -4.60 -2.62 -14.00
N ILE A 47 -5.24 -1.45 -14.05
CA ILE A 47 -6.57 -1.29 -14.63
C ILE A 47 -6.60 -0.02 -15.46
N VAL A 48 -7.19 -0.10 -16.66
CA VAL A 48 -7.46 1.08 -17.50
C VAL A 48 -8.84 1.61 -17.12
N THR A 49 -8.87 2.80 -16.51
CA THR A 49 -10.09 3.40 -15.94
C THR A 49 -10.83 4.27 -16.96
N SER A 50 -10.12 4.78 -17.98
CA SER A 50 -10.66 5.56 -19.08
C SER A 50 -9.71 5.53 -20.29
N PRO A 51 -10.11 6.06 -21.47
CA PRO A 51 -9.22 6.15 -22.63
C PRO A 51 -7.91 6.95 -22.42
N SER A 52 -7.79 7.69 -21.31
CA SER A 52 -6.61 8.50 -21.01
C SER A 52 -6.06 8.26 -19.60
N GLU A 53 -6.47 7.19 -18.93
CA GLU A 53 -6.07 6.94 -17.55
C GLU A 53 -5.91 5.45 -17.25
N ALA A 54 -4.83 5.13 -16.56
CA ALA A 54 -4.58 3.81 -16.01
C ALA A 54 -4.11 3.91 -14.56
N VAL A 55 -4.55 2.98 -13.73
CA VAL A 55 -4.06 2.81 -12.35
C VAL A 55 -3.12 1.63 -12.34
N ILE A 56 -1.90 1.83 -11.86
CA ILE A 56 -0.89 0.80 -11.65
C ILE A 56 -0.85 0.46 -10.17
N ARG A 57 -1.04 -0.81 -9.84
CA ARG A 57 -1.15 -1.28 -8.46
C ARG A 57 -0.02 -2.23 -8.11
N TRP A 58 0.59 -2.00 -6.95
CA TRP A 58 1.43 -2.98 -6.28
C TRP A 58 0.71 -3.53 -5.06
N GLN A 59 0.76 -4.86 -4.89
CA GLN A 59 0.51 -5.52 -3.61
C GLN A 59 1.86 -5.83 -2.96
N ILE A 60 2.01 -5.39 -1.72
CA ILE A 60 3.26 -5.41 -0.96
C ILE A 60 2.98 -6.13 0.36
N PRO A 61 3.55 -7.33 0.59
CA PRO A 61 3.37 -8.05 1.84
C PRO A 61 3.92 -7.26 3.05
N GLN A 62 3.49 -7.66 4.25
CA GLN A 62 4.02 -7.08 5.48
C GLN A 62 5.54 -7.18 5.53
N PHE A 63 6.17 -6.15 6.09
CA PHE A 63 7.62 -5.99 6.20
C PHE A 63 8.35 -5.78 4.86
N TYR A 64 7.62 -5.49 3.79
CA TYR A 64 8.20 -5.01 2.54
C TYR A 64 7.76 -3.58 2.27
N TYR A 65 8.55 -2.87 1.47
CA TYR A 65 8.23 -1.52 1.04
C TYR A 65 8.89 -1.15 -0.29
N LEU A 66 8.29 -0.18 -0.98
CA LEU A 66 8.83 0.44 -2.18
C LEU A 66 9.31 1.86 -1.89
N TYR A 67 10.45 2.25 -2.45
CA TYR A 67 10.92 3.63 -2.41
C TYR A 67 10.19 4.48 -3.43
N LYS A 68 9.50 5.54 -3.00
CA LYS A 68 8.77 6.45 -3.91
C LYS A 68 9.67 7.01 -5.00
N GLU A 69 10.85 7.50 -4.65
CA GLU A 69 11.80 8.11 -5.59
C GLU A 69 12.42 7.14 -6.59
N LYS A 70 12.27 5.82 -6.39
CA LYS A 70 12.79 4.80 -7.30
C LYS A 70 11.74 4.29 -8.28
N ILE A 71 10.50 4.75 -8.17
CA ILE A 71 9.42 4.38 -9.09
C ILE A 71 9.44 5.33 -10.29
N SER A 72 9.52 4.76 -11.49
CA SER A 72 9.49 5.52 -12.73
C SER A 72 8.75 4.75 -13.83
N PHE A 73 8.16 5.52 -14.74
CA PHE A 73 7.35 5.02 -15.83
C PHE A 73 7.91 5.55 -17.16
N SER A 74 7.89 4.71 -18.19
CA SER A 74 8.27 5.12 -19.55
C SER A 74 7.52 4.32 -20.60
N SER A 75 7.35 4.89 -21.79
CA SER A 75 6.71 4.22 -22.92
C SER A 75 7.16 4.85 -24.23
N ASN A 76 7.18 4.05 -25.30
CA ASN A 76 7.30 4.54 -26.68
C ASN A 76 5.93 4.70 -27.36
N ASP A 77 4.89 4.09 -26.79
CA ASP A 77 3.53 4.03 -27.36
C ASP A 77 2.60 5.07 -26.72
N LEU A 78 2.99 5.60 -25.57
CA LEU A 78 2.21 6.49 -24.72
C LEU A 78 3.04 7.72 -24.33
N ILE A 79 2.40 8.87 -24.33
CA ILE A 79 2.88 10.07 -23.64
C ILE A 79 2.33 10.00 -22.21
N ILE A 80 3.21 10.10 -21.22
CA ILE A 80 2.84 10.13 -19.80
C ILE A 80 2.72 11.60 -19.41
N GLU A 81 1.49 12.07 -19.25
CA GLU A 81 1.18 13.48 -18.99
C GLU A 81 1.37 13.83 -17.52
N ASP A 82 0.96 12.92 -16.63
CA ASP A 82 0.98 13.11 -15.18
C ASP A 82 1.02 11.75 -14.47
N VAL A 83 1.63 11.72 -13.30
CA VAL A 83 1.70 10.55 -12.42
C VAL A 83 1.34 10.99 -11.01
N GLN A 84 0.23 10.48 -10.51
CA GLN A 84 -0.28 10.79 -9.19
C GLN A 84 -0.07 9.61 -8.27
N PHE A 85 0.76 9.82 -7.26
CA PHE A 85 0.99 8.87 -6.19
C PHE A 85 0.17 9.24 -4.95
N PRO A 86 -0.23 8.27 -4.11
CA PRO A 86 -0.81 8.55 -2.81
C PRO A 86 0.25 9.18 -1.89
N THR A 87 -0.19 9.70 -0.75
CA THR A 87 0.74 10.18 0.28
C THR A 87 1.64 9.04 0.76
N ALA A 88 2.95 9.23 0.66
CA ALA A 88 3.93 8.27 1.14
C ALA A 88 4.15 8.39 2.64
N GLN A 89 4.63 7.31 3.24
CA GLN A 89 5.08 7.30 4.62
C GLN A 89 6.56 7.69 4.67
N ILE A 90 6.96 8.45 5.67
CA ILE A 90 8.39 8.73 5.91
C ILE A 90 8.95 7.59 6.75
N LYS A 91 9.96 6.92 6.20
CA LYS A 91 10.77 5.92 6.90
C LYS A 91 12.13 6.52 7.19
N ASP A 92 12.63 6.32 8.41
CA ASP A 92 14.03 6.57 8.72
C ASP A 92 14.85 5.35 8.29
N ASP A 93 15.49 5.45 7.13
CA ASP A 93 16.30 4.40 6.56
C ASP A 93 17.76 4.51 7.04
N PRO A 94 18.41 3.42 7.49
CA PRO A 94 19.78 3.48 7.99
C PRO A 94 20.83 3.97 6.98
N PHE A 95 20.57 3.86 5.67
CA PHE A 95 21.50 4.25 4.61
C PHE A 95 21.17 5.64 4.04
N PHE A 96 19.90 6.00 3.98
CA PHE A 96 19.43 7.22 3.31
C PHE A 96 18.82 8.27 4.25
N GLY A 97 18.61 7.94 5.53
CA GLY A 97 17.87 8.76 6.47
C GLY A 97 16.38 8.79 6.15
N ALA A 98 15.72 9.92 6.43
CA ALA A 98 14.29 10.09 6.17
C ALA A 98 13.97 10.02 4.66
N ILE A 99 13.24 8.97 4.25
CA ILE A 99 12.86 8.72 2.86
C ILE A 99 11.39 8.33 2.73
N GLU A 100 10.76 8.71 1.62
CA GLU A 100 9.37 8.37 1.30
C GLU A 100 9.24 6.93 0.79
N VAL A 101 8.39 6.14 1.45
CA VAL A 101 8.12 4.73 1.11
C VAL A 101 6.63 4.40 1.07
N TYR A 102 6.30 3.30 0.40
CA TYR A 102 4.97 2.70 0.39
C TYR A 102 5.00 1.28 0.95
N HIS A 103 4.00 0.97 1.77
CA HIS A 103 3.72 -0.35 2.32
C HIS A 103 2.34 -0.83 1.87
N ASP A 104 2.04 -2.11 2.09
CA ASP A 104 0.74 -2.74 1.87
C ASP A 104 0.23 -2.68 0.41
N VAL A 105 -0.31 -1.54 0.00
CA VAL A 105 -0.81 -1.31 -1.35
C VAL A 105 -0.36 0.06 -1.83
N LEU A 106 0.17 0.09 -3.05
CA LEU A 106 0.43 1.33 -3.78
C LEU A 106 -0.43 1.35 -5.04
N GLU A 107 -1.19 2.42 -5.24
CA GLU A 107 -1.92 2.68 -6.48
C GLU A 107 -1.46 4.01 -7.09
N ALA A 108 -0.70 3.95 -8.17
CA ALA A 108 -0.27 5.13 -8.93
C ALA A 108 -1.23 5.36 -10.10
N THR A 109 -1.83 6.54 -10.17
CA THR A 109 -2.74 6.92 -11.27
C THR A 109 -1.95 7.67 -12.33
N LEU A 110 -1.99 7.18 -13.56
CA LEU A 110 -1.26 7.75 -14.69
C LEU A 110 -2.26 8.35 -15.68
N LYS A 111 -2.02 9.60 -16.07
CA LYS A 111 -2.70 10.22 -17.21
C LYS A 111 -1.87 9.99 -18.46
N LEU A 112 -2.50 9.42 -19.47
CA LEU A 112 -1.83 8.85 -20.63
C LEU A 112 -2.48 9.34 -21.92
N THR A 113 -1.65 9.69 -22.91
CA THR A 113 -2.09 9.99 -24.27
C THR A 113 -1.46 9.00 -25.25
N PRO A 114 -2.25 8.27 -26.06
CA PRO A 114 -1.72 7.44 -27.14
C PRO A 114 -0.87 8.21 -28.14
N VAL A 115 0.34 7.71 -28.43
CA VAL A 115 1.16 8.23 -29.56
C VAL A 115 0.50 7.87 -30.89
N ASN A 116 0.00 6.63 -31.02
CA ASN A 116 -0.78 6.17 -32.17
C ASN A 116 -2.17 5.70 -31.70
N LYS A 117 -3.23 6.38 -32.18
CA LYS A 117 -4.62 6.06 -31.83
C LYS A 117 -5.12 4.74 -32.42
N ASN A 118 -4.51 4.25 -33.50
CA ASN A 118 -4.91 2.99 -34.14
C ASN A 118 -4.29 1.75 -33.48
N GLN A 119 -3.31 1.94 -32.61
CA GLN A 119 -2.65 0.86 -31.88
C GLN A 119 -3.49 0.44 -30.67
N LYS A 120 -3.91 -0.82 -30.63
CA LYS A 120 -4.82 -1.36 -29.60
C LYS A 120 -4.12 -1.74 -28.29
N GLU A 121 -2.85 -2.12 -28.37
CA GLU A 121 -2.03 -2.57 -27.26
C GLU A 121 -0.80 -1.68 -27.18
N ARG A 122 -0.52 -1.13 -25.99
CA ARG A 122 0.56 -0.18 -25.78
C ARG A 122 1.37 -0.61 -24.56
N ILE A 123 2.69 -0.51 -24.65
CA ILE A 123 3.58 -1.00 -23.60
C ILE A 123 3.92 0.13 -22.63
N LEU A 124 3.62 -0.07 -21.36
CA LEU A 124 4.10 0.75 -20.26
C LEU A 124 5.26 0.03 -19.56
N ASN A 125 6.45 0.62 -19.59
CA ASN A 125 7.60 0.14 -18.84
C ASN A 125 7.66 0.81 -17.47
N ILE A 126 7.99 0.01 -16.47
CA ILE A 126 7.95 0.40 -15.06
C ILE A 126 9.27 -0.04 -14.44
N THR A 127 9.97 0.89 -13.80
CA THR A 127 11.15 0.60 -12.98
C THR A 127 10.85 0.97 -11.55
N TYR A 128 11.19 0.09 -10.61
CA TYR A 128 10.96 0.31 -9.18
C TYR A 128 11.99 -0.42 -8.33
N GLN A 129 12.10 -0.04 -7.06
CA GLN A 129 12.95 -0.72 -6.09
C GLN A 129 12.23 -0.82 -4.77
N GLY A 130 12.37 -1.97 -4.11
CA GLY A 130 11.90 -2.16 -2.76
C GLY A 130 12.90 -2.93 -1.90
N CYS A 131 12.60 -2.98 -0.62
CA CYS A 131 13.37 -3.74 0.35
C CYS A 131 12.44 -4.51 1.27
N TRP A 132 13.03 -5.49 1.94
CA TRP A 132 12.49 -6.19 3.08
C TRP A 132 13.12 -5.60 4.35
N GLU A 133 12.30 -5.40 5.39
CA GLU A 133 12.73 -4.85 6.68
C GLU A 133 13.82 -5.70 7.37
N GLY A 134 13.95 -6.98 7.00
CA GLY A 134 15.02 -7.86 7.49
C GLY A 134 16.40 -7.60 6.87
N GLY A 135 16.57 -6.51 6.12
CA GLY A 135 17.89 -6.02 5.67
C GLY A 135 18.25 -6.34 4.22
N ILE A 136 17.29 -6.82 3.42
CA ILE A 136 17.52 -7.12 2.00
C ILE A 136 16.86 -6.06 1.14
N CYS A 137 17.68 -5.34 0.36
CA CYS A 137 17.21 -4.45 -0.69
C CYS A 137 17.42 -5.09 -2.06
N TYR A 138 16.33 -5.22 -2.81
CA TYR A 138 16.37 -5.77 -4.15
C TYR A 138 17.03 -4.75 -5.10
N PRO A 139 17.65 -5.19 -6.21
CA PRO A 139 18.11 -4.28 -7.26
C PRO A 139 16.91 -3.55 -7.91
N LEU A 140 17.19 -2.58 -8.77
CA LEU A 140 16.14 -1.96 -9.60
C LEU A 140 15.48 -3.03 -10.47
N LEU A 141 14.18 -3.22 -10.24
CA LEU A 141 13.33 -4.15 -10.95
C LEU A 141 12.72 -3.44 -12.16
N LYS A 142 12.59 -4.15 -13.28
CA LYS A 142 11.98 -3.65 -14.51
C LYS A 142 10.84 -4.58 -14.91
N LYS A 143 9.66 -4.01 -15.18
CA LYS A 143 8.49 -4.73 -15.68
C LYS A 143 7.88 -3.95 -16.84
N SER A 144 7.21 -4.68 -17.73
CA SER A 144 6.46 -4.11 -18.85
C SER A 144 5.03 -4.60 -18.74
N LEU A 145 4.08 -3.69 -18.79
CA LEU A 145 2.64 -3.99 -18.82
C LEU A 145 2.09 -3.63 -20.19
N THR A 146 1.26 -4.51 -20.74
CA THR A 146 0.49 -4.23 -21.94
C THR A 146 -0.83 -3.59 -21.53
N LEU A 147 -1.03 -2.34 -21.89
CA LEU A 147 -2.28 -1.62 -21.67
C LEU A 147 -3.16 -1.70 -22.92
N SER A 148 -4.43 -2.02 -22.72
CA SER A 148 -5.46 -2.06 -23.76
C SER A 148 -6.65 -1.19 -23.35
N GLY A 149 -7.34 -0.60 -24.32
CA GLY A 149 -8.53 0.23 -24.06
C GLY A 149 -8.24 1.71 -23.75
N LEU A 150 -6.99 2.15 -23.95
CA LEU A 150 -6.60 3.57 -24.04
C LEU A 150 -6.87 4.13 -25.44
#